data_AF-Q46K84-F1
#
_entry.id   AF-Q46K84-F1
#
_cell.length_a   1.000
_cell.length_b   1.000
_cell.length_c   1.000
_cell.angle_alpha   90.00
_cell.angle_beta   90.00
_cell.angle_gamma   90.00
#
_symmetry.space_group_name_H-M   'P 1'
#
loop_
_entity.id
_entity.type
_entity.pdbx_description
1 polymer ?
#
loop_
_entity_poly.entity_id
_entity_poly.type
_entity_poly.pdbx_seq_one_letter_code
_entity_poly.pdbx_strand_id
1 'polypeptide(L)' 'MTTQNNNNRRNIDPEKVTAERLNGYAALFGCIALVGAYATTGQIIPGFV' A
#
# COMPACT_ATOMS: atom_id res chain seq x y z
N MET A 1 43.59 3.90 -4.27
CA MET A 1 42.46 3.23 -3.60
C MET A 1 41.66 4.29 -2.85
N THR A 2 40.63 4.87 -3.48
CA THR A 2 39.81 5.94 -2.87
C THR A 2 38.49 5.36 -2.36
N THR A 3 38.32 5.41 -1.05
CA THR A 3 37.12 5.00 -0.30
C THR A 3 35.92 5.90 -0.62
N GLN A 4 34.84 5.34 -1.17
CA GLN A 4 33.53 6.00 -1.29
C GLN A 4 32.78 5.90 0.04
N ASN A 5 32.66 7.02 0.76
CA ASN A 5 31.88 7.13 1.98
C ASN A 5 30.41 7.36 1.62
N ASN A 6 29.63 6.28 1.57
CA ASN A 6 28.21 6.28 1.20
C ASN A 6 27.32 6.77 2.35
N ASN A 7 27.38 8.06 2.67
CA ASN A 7 26.34 8.73 3.46
C ASN A 7 25.13 9.06 2.57
N ASN A 8 24.54 8.03 1.93
CA ASN A 8 23.30 8.16 1.17
C ASN A 8 22.14 8.42 2.15
N ARG A 9 22.03 9.66 2.62
CA ARG A 9 20.79 10.20 3.17
C ARG A 9 19.76 10.03 2.07
N ARG A 10 18.94 8.97 2.13
CA ARG A 10 17.87 8.75 1.17
C ARG A 10 17.07 10.05 1.11
N ASN A 11 17.23 10.81 0.04
CA ASN A 11 16.48 12.02 -0.20
C ASN A 11 15.07 11.51 -0.53
N ILE A 12 14.26 11.31 0.51
CA ILE A 12 12.88 10.87 0.32
C ILE A 12 12.09 12.13 0.03
N ASP A 13 11.72 12.31 -1.23
CA ASP A 13 10.84 13.38 -1.64
C ASP A 13 9.56 13.33 -0.81
N PRO A 14 9.08 14.46 -0.27
CA PRO A 14 7.88 14.50 0.58
C PRO A 14 6.64 13.97 -0.15
N GLU A 15 6.63 14.07 -1.48
CA GLU A 15 5.59 13.50 -2.34
C GLU A 15 5.55 11.97 -2.28
N LYS A 16 6.72 11.31 -2.26
CA LYS A 16 6.82 9.85 -2.21
C LYS A 16 6.33 9.29 -0.87
N VAL A 17 6.61 9.98 0.24
CA VAL A 17 6.10 9.61 1.57
C VAL A 17 4.57 9.66 1.61
N THR A 18 4.00 10.71 1.00
CA THR A 18 2.54 10.86 0.93
C THR A 18 1.92 9.77 0.06
N ALA A 19 2.53 9.45 -1.08
CA ALA A 19 2.08 8.37 -1.95
C ALA A 19 2.16 6.99 -1.28
N GLU A 20 3.24 6.69 -0.56
CA GLU A 20 3.40 5.44 0.19
C GLU A 20 2.34 5.29 1.28
N ARG A 21 2.05 6.38 2.00
CA ARG A 21 1.02 6.39 3.04
C ARG A 21 -0.39 6.24 2.46
N LEU A 22 -0.69 6.91 1.35
CA LEU A 22 -1.98 6.82 0.68
C LEU A 22 -2.21 5.41 0.10
N ASN A 23 -1.18 4.83 -0.54
CA ASN A 23 -1.24 3.46 -1.05
C ASN A 23 -1.43 2.45 0.10
N GLY A 24 -0.71 2.61 1.21
CA GLY A 24 -0.88 1.79 2.40
C GLY A 24 -2.31 1.79 2.95
N TYR A 25 -2.96 2.97 3.01
CA TYR A 25 -4.36 3.06 3.42
C TYR A 25 -5.31 2.42 2.41
N ALA A 26 -5.13 2.68 1.12
CA ALA A 26 -5.95 2.08 0.07
C ALA A 26 -5.88 0.53 0.10
N ALA A 27 -4.69 -0.04 0.31
CA ALA A 27 -4.50 -1.47 0.47
C ALA A 27 -5.23 -2.03 1.70
N LEU A 28 -5.14 -1.35 2.84
CA LEU A 28 -5.85 -1.77 4.06
C LEU A 28 -7.38 -1.74 3.86
N PHE A 29 -7.90 -0.67 3.25
CA PHE A 29 -9.32 -0.59 2.92
C PHE A 29 -9.76 -1.70 1.96
N GLY A 30 -8.94 -2.03 0.96
CA GLY A 30 -9.20 -3.15 0.06
C GLY A 30 -9.31 -4.49 0.80
N CYS A 31 -8.39 -4.76 1.73
CA CYS A 31 -8.43 -5.98 2.55
C CYS A 31 -9.68 -6.04 3.45
N ILE A 32 -10.02 -4.93 4.11
CA ILE A 32 -11.21 -4.85 4.97
C ILE A 32 -12.48 -5.03 4.14
N ALA A 33 -12.56 -4.39 2.97
CA ALA A 33 -13.68 -4.52 2.06
C ALA A 33 -13.85 -5.96 1.55
N LEU A 34 -12.74 -6.64 1.24
CA LEU A 34 -12.76 -8.05 0.82
C LEU A 34 -13.32 -8.97 1.92
N VAL A 35 -12.82 -8.81 3.15
CA VAL A 35 -13.30 -9.58 4.30
C VAL A 35 -14.76 -9.23 4.61
N GLY A 36 -15.13 -7.95 4.56
CA GLY A 36 -16.50 -7.49 4.77
C GLY A 36 -17.48 -7.99 3.72
N ALA A 37 -17.07 -8.03 2.45
CA ALA A 37 -17.86 -8.59 1.36
C ALA A 37 -18.12 -10.09 1.60
N TYR A 38 -17.09 -10.86 1.97
CA TYR A 38 -17.26 -12.25 2.35
C TYR A 38 -18.20 -12.43 3.53
N ALA A 39 -17.99 -11.67 4.60
CA ALA A 39 -18.77 -11.79 5.82
C ALA A 39 -20.25 -11.42 5.61
N THR A 40 -20.53 -10.45 4.74
CA THR A 40 -21.90 -9.94 4.51
C THR A 40 -22.64 -10.72 3.43
N THR A 41 -21.98 -11.08 2.33
CA THR A 41 -22.61 -11.70 1.15
C THR A 41 -22.21 -13.16 0.92
N GLY A 42 -21.30 -13.70 1.72
CA GLY A 42 -20.75 -15.06 1.57
C GLY A 42 -19.83 -15.22 0.35
N GLN A 43 -19.56 -14.14 -0.38
CA GLN A 43 -18.90 -14.17 -1.68
C GLN A 43 -17.71 -13.21 -1.68
N ILE A 44 -16.54 -13.73 -2.09
CA ILE A 44 -15.31 -12.94 -2.25
C ILE A 44 -15.36 -12.08 -3.51
N ILE A 45 -16.03 -12.58 -4.55
CA ILE A 45 -16.23 -11.93 -5.84
C ILE A 45 -17.72 -12.02 -6.11
N PRO A 46 -18.48 -10.91 -6.11
CA PRO A 46 -19.87 -10.96 -6.50
C PRO A 46 -19.94 -11.31 -7.98
N GLY A 47 -20.52 -12.45 -8.32
CA GLY A 47 -20.86 -12.78 -9.70
C GLY A 47 -21.95 -11.83 -10.17
N PHE A 48 -21.58 -10.78 -10.89
CA PHE A 48 -22.56 -9.98 -11.65
C PHE A 48 -22.98 -10.85 -12.84
N VAL A 49 -24.26 -11.27 -12.85
CA VAL A 49 -24.90 -11.89 -14.02
C VAL A 49 -25.46 -10.82 -14.95
#